data_AF-A0A938T6B2-F1
#
_entry.id   AF-A0A938T6B2-F1
#
_cell.length_a   1.000
_cell.length_b   1.000
_cell.length_c   1.000
_cell.angle_alpha   90.00
_cell.angle_beta   90.00
_cell.angle_gamma   90.00
#
_symmetry.space_group_name_H-M   'P 1'
#
loop_
_entity.id
_entity.type
_entity.pdbx_description
1 polymer ?
#
loop_
_entity_poly.entity_id
_entity_poly.type
_entity_poly.pdbx_seq_one_letter_code
_entity_poly.pdbx_strand_id
1 'polypeptide(L)'
;MKKILFKFKLVNIIEFLLIWVTLGFFAGTLILMGPVRWTATWARTSGVSSGTENLIVILFIILLVVSTFLISTFTIRKIQDKSRKVKLLTPLPFIILAAIALWFWMNPMLMIGEVEITTDTAGETQFVFGPYPEEVRLTLLKEEGYTAVISLLHPAVAPFEPVLLNDEIRNGEKVGIKIISIPMLPWVSENVTAVEEIKKIINEGKGKYYVHCYLGKDRVNVVKNLISNANVKVKSEVPQSRRNIRDKEKFERGPVITITDEIFLTPYPTDVEFTSYYLSGFFKQIVSMLDPKNPEDTMWINKEIKITSQFEVPIVNLPLRTEPYEPEDALNIVEIIKTLPKPLVIHAFLTYSAPTEAILYTLKSGLPSLPPSLFKADMINGQVDIIKENIAVGNNPTKPEFSNYLYRKGIREIIYTDVSDNPRDKKFAVDANLKWNYIPLEQLDIKIFESGGPYYIYGSAPELIKNKILNK
;
A
#
# COMPACT_ATOMS: atom_id res chain seq x y z
N MET A 1 -44.01 4.66 13.01
CA MET A 1 -43.04 3.67 12.44
C MET A 1 -43.55 2.24 12.25
N LYS A 2 -44.59 1.74 12.96
CA LYS A 2 -45.11 0.35 12.80
C LYS A 2 -45.69 0.00 11.40
N LYS A 3 -45.85 0.98 10.48
CA LYS A 3 -46.38 0.79 9.11
C LYS A 3 -45.31 0.87 8.01
N ILE A 4 -44.00 0.76 8.31
CA ILE A 4 -42.94 0.80 7.27
C ILE A 4 -42.38 -0.61 6.94
N LEU A 5 -42.42 -1.56 7.89
CA LEU A 5 -41.87 -2.91 7.70
C LEU A 5 -42.97 -3.96 7.49
N PHE A 6 -42.61 -5.14 6.97
CA PHE A 6 -43.51 -6.31 6.87
C PHE A 6 -43.73 -6.95 8.25
N LYS A 7 -44.74 -7.82 8.38
CA LYS A 7 -45.01 -8.54 9.65
C LYS A 7 -43.80 -9.42 9.99
N PHE A 8 -43.22 -9.24 11.18
CA PHE A 8 -42.08 -10.02 11.68
C PHE A 8 -42.48 -11.45 12.04
N LYS A 9 -42.68 -12.28 11.03
CA LYS A 9 -42.79 -13.74 11.13
C LYS A 9 -41.52 -14.35 10.56
N LEU A 10 -41.02 -15.44 11.14
CA LEU A 10 -39.79 -16.11 10.69
C LEU A 10 -39.80 -16.40 9.18
N VAL A 11 -40.92 -16.89 8.65
CA VAL A 11 -41.10 -17.15 7.21
C VAL A 11 -40.88 -15.89 6.37
N ASN A 12 -41.46 -14.77 6.77
CA ASN A 12 -41.30 -13.50 6.04
C ASN A 12 -39.86 -12.97 6.12
N ILE A 13 -39.15 -13.23 7.23
CA ILE A 13 -37.74 -12.85 7.39
C ILE A 13 -36.86 -13.70 6.46
N ILE A 14 -37.10 -15.02 6.38
CA ILE A 14 -36.36 -15.91 5.48
C ILE A 14 -36.61 -15.52 4.02
N GLU A 15 -37.87 -15.30 3.63
CA GLU A 15 -38.23 -14.85 2.28
C GLU A 15 -37.59 -13.49 1.95
N PHE A 16 -37.60 -12.56 2.91
CA PHE A 16 -36.93 -11.26 2.76
C PHE A 16 -35.43 -11.41 2.52
N LEU A 17 -34.73 -12.18 3.35
CA LEU A 17 -33.30 -12.39 3.22
C LEU A 17 -32.93 -13.06 1.90
N LEU A 18 -33.71 -14.07 1.49
CA LEU A 18 -33.50 -14.76 0.22
C LEU A 18 -33.63 -13.80 -0.96
N ILE A 19 -34.70 -13.00 -1.02
CA ILE A 19 -34.88 -12.01 -2.08
C ILE A 19 -33.79 -10.94 -2.03
N TRP A 20 -33.45 -10.45 -0.83
CA TRP A 20 -32.47 -9.39 -0.66
C TRP A 20 -31.05 -9.82 -1.08
N VAL A 21 -30.64 -11.03 -0.71
CA VAL A 21 -29.33 -11.57 -1.11
C VAL A 21 -29.29 -11.86 -2.61
N THR A 22 -30.31 -12.51 -3.17
CA THR A 22 -30.33 -12.85 -4.62
C THR A 22 -30.42 -11.62 -5.51
N LEU A 23 -31.30 -10.66 -5.17
CA LEU A 23 -31.38 -9.37 -5.86
C LEU A 23 -30.10 -8.56 -5.67
N GLY A 24 -29.56 -8.53 -4.45
CA GLY A 24 -28.30 -7.85 -4.12
C GLY A 24 -27.12 -8.37 -4.92
N PHE A 25 -27.00 -9.69 -5.07
CA PHE A 25 -25.97 -10.32 -5.87
C PHE A 25 -26.07 -9.97 -7.36
N PHE A 26 -27.28 -10.07 -7.94
CA PHE A 26 -27.50 -9.71 -9.35
C PHE A 26 -27.28 -8.21 -9.61
N ALA A 27 -27.91 -7.34 -8.83
CA ALA A 27 -27.77 -5.89 -8.98
C ALA A 27 -26.34 -5.43 -8.69
N GLY A 28 -25.66 -6.04 -7.71
CA GLY A 28 -24.25 -5.80 -7.43
C GLY A 28 -23.36 -6.17 -8.61
N THR A 29 -23.63 -7.28 -9.28
CA THR A 29 -22.92 -7.68 -10.51
C THR A 29 -23.09 -6.63 -11.61
N LEU A 30 -24.33 -6.17 -11.86
CA LEU A 30 -24.58 -5.12 -12.86
C LEU A 30 -23.90 -3.79 -12.53
N ILE A 31 -23.96 -3.37 -11.27
CA ILE A 31 -23.33 -2.12 -10.81
C ILE A 31 -21.80 -2.20 -10.94
N LEU A 32 -21.21 -3.35 -10.60
CA LEU A 32 -19.77 -3.57 -10.70
C LEU A 32 -19.29 -3.58 -12.16
N MET A 33 -20.03 -4.26 -13.04
CA MET A 33 -19.68 -4.37 -14.46
C MET A 33 -19.87 -3.06 -15.24
N GLY A 34 -20.88 -2.26 -14.88
CA GLY A 34 -21.18 -0.99 -15.56
C GLY A 34 -20.74 0.22 -14.75
N PRO A 35 -21.64 0.84 -13.95
CA PRO A 35 -21.41 2.11 -13.27
C PRO A 35 -20.07 2.22 -12.56
N VAL A 36 -19.72 1.27 -11.68
CA VAL A 36 -18.47 1.31 -10.91
C VAL A 36 -17.27 1.33 -11.83
N ARG A 37 -17.22 0.40 -12.81
CA ARG A 37 -16.14 0.32 -13.78
C ARG A 37 -16.02 1.58 -14.63
N TRP A 38 -17.14 2.12 -15.12
CA TRP A 38 -17.16 3.35 -15.91
C TRP A 38 -16.66 4.54 -15.10
N THR A 39 -17.12 4.68 -13.85
CA THR A 39 -16.66 5.75 -12.96
C THR A 39 -15.20 5.62 -12.57
N ALA A 40 -14.70 4.40 -12.31
CA ALA A 40 -13.29 4.17 -12.02
C ALA A 40 -12.41 4.49 -13.24
N THR A 41 -12.85 4.12 -14.44
CA THR A 41 -12.13 4.43 -15.69
C THR A 41 -12.10 5.94 -15.95
N TRP A 42 -13.25 6.60 -15.79
CA TRP A 42 -13.36 8.05 -15.90
C TRP A 42 -12.53 8.79 -14.85
N ALA A 43 -12.56 8.34 -13.59
CA ALA A 43 -11.80 8.93 -12.50
C ALA A 43 -10.29 8.88 -12.80
N ARG A 44 -9.78 7.73 -13.24
CA ARG A 44 -8.36 7.55 -13.59
C ARG A 44 -7.94 8.40 -14.78
N THR A 45 -8.75 8.42 -15.84
CA THR A 45 -8.45 9.23 -17.04
C THR A 45 -8.53 10.73 -16.78
N SER A 46 -9.34 11.15 -15.79
CA SER A 46 -9.49 12.55 -15.40
C SER A 46 -8.55 12.98 -14.27
N GLY A 47 -7.62 12.11 -13.84
CA GLY A 47 -6.67 12.41 -12.75
C GLY A 47 -7.32 12.64 -11.39
N VAL A 48 -8.51 12.08 -11.16
CA VAL A 48 -9.24 12.20 -9.89
C VAL A 48 -8.49 11.44 -8.79
N SER A 49 -8.43 12.01 -7.59
CA SER A 49 -7.76 11.38 -6.46
C SER A 49 -8.34 10.01 -6.11
N SER A 50 -7.47 9.10 -5.68
CA SER A 50 -7.84 7.76 -5.20
C SER A 50 -8.87 7.82 -4.05
N GLY A 51 -8.82 8.86 -3.22
CA GLY A 51 -9.80 9.10 -2.16
C GLY A 51 -11.22 9.32 -2.69
N THR A 52 -11.35 10.11 -3.75
CA THR A 52 -12.64 10.41 -4.40
C THR A 52 -13.19 9.21 -5.16
N GLU A 53 -12.33 8.44 -5.87
CA GLU A 53 -12.73 7.18 -6.52
C GLU A 53 -13.36 6.24 -5.48
N ASN A 54 -12.69 6.04 -4.34
CA ASN A 54 -13.21 5.19 -3.26
C ASN A 54 -14.54 5.69 -2.69
N LEU A 55 -14.70 7.00 -2.49
CA LEU A 55 -15.95 7.58 -2.00
C LEU A 55 -17.12 7.31 -2.95
N ILE A 56 -16.89 7.46 -4.26
CA ILE A 56 -17.90 7.18 -5.30
C ILE A 56 -18.29 5.69 -5.28
N VAL A 57 -17.31 4.78 -5.18
CA VAL A 57 -17.59 3.35 -5.08
C VAL A 57 -18.40 3.01 -3.82
N ILE A 58 -18.07 3.61 -2.67
CA ILE A 58 -18.84 3.45 -1.43
C ILE A 58 -20.27 3.94 -1.61
N LEU A 59 -20.47 5.08 -2.29
CA LEU A 59 -21.80 5.62 -2.56
C LEU A 59 -22.64 4.64 -3.40
N PHE A 60 -22.05 4.00 -4.42
CA PHE A 60 -22.72 2.95 -5.19
C PHE A 60 -23.10 1.73 -4.34
N ILE A 61 -22.21 1.30 -3.43
CA ILE A 61 -22.49 0.19 -2.51
C ILE A 61 -23.65 0.55 -1.57
N ILE A 62 -23.65 1.74 -0.98
CA ILE A 62 -24.74 2.20 -0.10
C ILE A 62 -26.06 2.25 -0.89
N LEU A 63 -26.04 2.82 -2.09
CA LEU A 63 -27.21 2.91 -2.96
C LEU A 63 -27.73 1.51 -3.33
N LEU A 64 -26.85 0.56 -3.64
CA LEU A 64 -27.19 -0.85 -3.89
C LEU A 64 -27.86 -1.49 -2.67
N VAL A 65 -27.23 -1.39 -1.49
CA VAL A 65 -27.74 -1.99 -0.26
C VAL A 65 -29.11 -1.43 0.10
N VAL A 66 -29.29 -0.10 0.04
CA VAL A 66 -30.55 0.57 0.36
C VAL A 66 -31.63 0.23 -0.66
N SER A 67 -31.33 0.34 -1.96
CA SER A 67 -32.33 0.07 -3.01
C SER A 67 -32.82 -1.38 -2.98
N THR A 68 -31.89 -2.35 -2.86
CA THR A 68 -32.24 -3.77 -2.79
C THR A 68 -32.99 -4.10 -1.51
N PHE A 69 -32.64 -3.48 -0.38
CA PHE A 69 -33.37 -3.62 0.89
C PHE A 69 -34.81 -3.11 0.77
N LEU A 70 -35.01 -1.94 0.16
CA LEU A 70 -36.34 -1.34 -0.04
C LEU A 70 -37.20 -2.17 -0.99
N ILE A 71 -36.64 -2.65 -2.11
CA ILE A 71 -37.35 -3.51 -3.07
C ILE A 71 -37.77 -4.82 -2.41
N SER A 72 -36.87 -5.48 -1.69
CA SER A 72 -37.17 -6.71 -0.95
C SER A 72 -38.26 -6.47 0.10
N THR A 73 -38.16 -5.38 0.86
CA THR A 73 -39.16 -5.01 1.87
C THR A 73 -40.53 -4.80 1.24
N PHE A 74 -40.60 -4.03 0.15
CA PHE A 74 -41.85 -3.77 -0.57
C PHE A 74 -42.46 -5.05 -1.16
N THR A 75 -41.62 -5.93 -1.69
CA THR A 75 -42.05 -7.21 -2.26
C THR A 75 -42.69 -8.10 -1.20
N ILE A 76 -42.02 -8.29 -0.06
CA ILE A 76 -42.58 -9.08 1.06
C ILE A 76 -43.89 -8.48 1.58
N ARG A 77 -43.98 -7.15 1.67
CA ARG A 77 -45.22 -6.48 2.09
C ARG A 77 -46.39 -6.75 1.17
N LYS A 78 -46.17 -6.80 -0.15
CA LYS A 78 -47.23 -7.11 -1.11
C LYS A 78 -47.71 -8.56 -1.05
N ILE A 79 -46.85 -9.49 -0.64
CA ILE A 79 -47.15 -10.93 -0.67
C ILE A 79 -47.49 -11.52 0.72
N GLN A 80 -47.23 -10.82 1.82
CA GLN A 80 -47.35 -11.38 3.18
C GLN A 80 -48.76 -11.90 3.52
N ASP A 81 -49.80 -11.34 2.90
CA ASP A 81 -51.20 -11.72 3.10
C ASP A 81 -51.77 -12.52 1.91
N LYS A 82 -50.91 -12.93 0.96
CA LYS A 82 -51.28 -13.77 -0.20
C LYS A 82 -51.20 -15.26 0.15
N SER A 83 -51.72 -16.09 -0.75
CA SER A 83 -51.73 -17.55 -0.59
C SER A 83 -50.32 -18.14 -0.53
N ARG A 84 -50.20 -19.33 0.09
CA ARG A 84 -48.92 -20.06 0.23
C ARG A 84 -48.21 -20.27 -1.11
N LYS A 85 -48.98 -20.53 -2.19
CA LYS A 85 -48.44 -20.70 -3.55
C LYS A 85 -47.75 -19.42 -4.06
N VAL A 86 -48.36 -18.26 -3.84
CA VAL A 86 -47.78 -16.98 -4.26
C VAL A 86 -46.48 -16.69 -3.52
N LYS A 87 -46.45 -16.92 -2.21
CA LYS A 87 -45.25 -16.74 -1.39
C LYS A 87 -44.08 -17.63 -1.85
N LEU A 88 -44.37 -18.90 -2.13
CA LEU A 88 -43.37 -19.85 -2.60
C LEU A 88 -42.80 -19.49 -3.99
N LEU A 89 -43.64 -18.97 -4.89
CA LEU A 89 -43.23 -18.63 -6.25
C LEU A 89 -42.57 -17.25 -6.38
N THR A 90 -42.77 -16.34 -5.43
CA THR A 90 -42.25 -14.97 -5.53
C THR A 90 -40.71 -14.87 -5.54
N PRO A 91 -39.95 -15.67 -4.76
CA PRO A 91 -38.49 -15.65 -4.82
C PRO A 91 -37.90 -16.16 -6.14
N LEU A 92 -38.65 -16.98 -6.90
CA LEU A 92 -38.15 -17.64 -8.10
C LEU A 92 -37.53 -16.70 -9.15
N PRO A 93 -38.16 -15.58 -9.56
CA PRO A 93 -37.53 -14.63 -10.48
C PRO A 93 -36.19 -14.06 -9.96
N PHE A 94 -36.07 -13.79 -8.66
CA PHE A 94 -34.83 -13.26 -8.08
C PHE A 94 -33.72 -14.32 -8.06
N ILE A 95 -34.08 -15.58 -7.78
CA ILE A 95 -33.16 -16.72 -7.89
C ILE A 95 -32.68 -16.89 -9.33
N ILE A 96 -33.57 -16.76 -10.33
CA ILE A 96 -33.20 -16.82 -11.74
C ILE A 96 -32.21 -15.69 -12.09
N LEU A 97 -32.46 -14.46 -11.63
CA LEU A 97 -31.53 -13.33 -11.84
C LEU A 97 -30.17 -13.60 -11.18
N ALA A 98 -30.15 -14.10 -9.95
CA ALA A 98 -28.90 -14.47 -9.27
C ALA A 98 -28.15 -15.58 -10.01
N ALA A 99 -28.87 -16.57 -10.56
CA ALA A 99 -28.29 -17.63 -11.38
C ALA A 99 -27.70 -17.09 -12.69
N ILE A 100 -28.35 -16.11 -13.33
CA ILE A 100 -27.80 -15.42 -14.51
C ILE A 100 -26.51 -14.68 -14.15
N ALA A 101 -26.49 -13.92 -13.05
CA ALA A 101 -25.26 -13.26 -12.58
C ALA A 101 -24.15 -14.28 -12.28
N LEU A 102 -24.48 -15.38 -11.60
CA LEU A 102 -23.53 -16.46 -11.33
C LEU A 102 -22.97 -17.04 -12.62
N TRP A 103 -23.82 -17.27 -13.62
CA TRP A 103 -23.40 -17.73 -14.94
C TRP A 103 -22.44 -16.73 -15.60
N PHE A 104 -22.68 -15.41 -15.52
CA PHE A 104 -21.71 -14.42 -15.99
C PHE A 104 -20.36 -14.53 -15.25
N TRP A 105 -20.33 -14.71 -13.93
CA TRP A 105 -19.10 -14.94 -13.15
C TRP A 105 -18.35 -16.20 -13.54
N MET A 106 -19.06 -17.21 -14.04
CA MET A 106 -18.49 -18.43 -14.59
C MET A 106 -18.03 -18.28 -16.06
N ASN A 107 -18.33 -17.18 -16.73
CA ASN A 107 -17.92 -16.91 -18.12
C ASN A 107 -17.15 -15.58 -18.19
N PRO A 108 -15.90 -15.54 -17.69
CA PRO A 108 -15.16 -14.29 -17.49
C PRO A 108 -14.93 -13.49 -18.77
N MET A 109 -14.90 -14.12 -19.95
CA MET A 109 -14.80 -13.40 -21.23
C MET A 109 -15.96 -12.42 -21.47
N LEU A 110 -17.16 -12.69 -20.92
CA LEU A 110 -18.30 -11.78 -21.03
C LEU A 110 -18.17 -10.55 -20.11
N MET A 111 -17.28 -10.59 -19.12
CA MET A 111 -17.06 -9.47 -18.18
C MET A 111 -15.85 -8.63 -18.50
N ILE A 112 -14.86 -9.25 -19.11
CA ILE A 112 -13.60 -8.63 -19.43
C ILE A 112 -13.80 -7.80 -20.71
N GLY A 113 -13.38 -6.52 -20.69
CA GLY A 113 -13.35 -5.69 -21.91
C GLY A 113 -12.12 -6.03 -22.75
N GLU A 114 -11.72 -5.17 -23.69
CA GLU A 114 -10.43 -5.33 -24.38
C GLU A 114 -9.29 -5.49 -23.35
N VAL A 115 -8.65 -6.66 -23.35
CA VAL A 115 -7.44 -6.93 -22.56
C VAL A 115 -6.25 -6.73 -23.45
N GLU A 116 -5.33 -5.91 -22.97
CA GLU A 116 -4.04 -5.73 -23.61
C GLU A 116 -3.24 -7.03 -23.52
N ILE A 117 -3.07 -7.70 -24.65
CA ILE A 117 -2.18 -8.86 -24.77
C ILE A 117 -0.76 -8.32 -24.78
N THR A 118 0.04 -8.75 -23.80
CA THR A 118 1.44 -8.32 -23.65
C THR A 118 2.37 -9.51 -23.80
N THR A 119 3.58 -9.28 -24.32
CA THR A 119 4.54 -10.35 -24.59
C THR A 119 5.89 -10.00 -23.98
N ASP A 120 6.41 -10.90 -23.15
CA ASP A 120 7.77 -10.84 -22.61
C ASP A 120 8.56 -12.08 -23.07
N THR A 121 9.89 -11.98 -23.14
CA THR A 121 10.75 -13.10 -23.58
C THR A 121 11.86 -13.30 -22.57
N ALA A 122 12.13 -14.54 -22.14
CA ALA A 122 13.30 -14.89 -21.33
C ALA A 122 14.04 -16.08 -21.92
N GLY A 123 15.29 -15.86 -22.32
CA GLY A 123 16.07 -16.86 -23.05
C GLY A 123 15.40 -17.29 -24.35
N GLU A 124 15.20 -18.60 -24.53
CA GLU A 124 14.47 -19.20 -25.66
C GLU A 124 12.95 -19.31 -25.43
N THR A 125 12.46 -18.77 -24.31
CA THR A 125 11.06 -18.87 -23.90
C THR A 125 10.33 -17.55 -24.10
N GLN A 126 9.16 -17.60 -24.75
CA GLN A 126 8.27 -16.45 -24.92
C GLN A 126 7.05 -16.60 -24.01
N PHE A 127 6.73 -15.57 -23.22
CA PHE A 127 5.56 -15.50 -22.36
C PHE A 127 4.58 -14.46 -22.90
N VAL A 128 3.34 -14.88 -23.15
CA VAL A 128 2.26 -13.99 -23.59
C VAL A 128 1.20 -13.95 -22.51
N PHE A 129 0.79 -12.76 -22.10
CA PHE A 129 -0.18 -12.57 -21.04
C PHE A 129 -1.53 -12.14 -21.57
N GLY A 130 -2.61 -12.69 -21.01
CA GLY A 130 -3.96 -12.31 -21.40
C GLY A 130 -5.05 -12.81 -20.44
N PRO A 131 -6.33 -12.73 -20.85
CA PRO A 131 -7.46 -13.20 -20.07
C PRO A 131 -7.54 -14.73 -20.00
N TYR A 132 -8.45 -15.23 -19.16
CA TYR A 132 -8.79 -16.66 -19.10
C TYR A 132 -9.15 -17.22 -20.49
N PRO A 133 -8.45 -18.27 -20.97
CA PRO A 133 -8.69 -18.85 -22.29
C PRO A 133 -9.79 -19.93 -22.24
N GLU A 134 -10.92 -19.68 -22.88
CA GLU A 134 -11.92 -20.72 -23.14
C GLU A 134 -11.46 -21.70 -24.24
N GLU A 135 -12.21 -22.79 -24.46
CA GLU A 135 -11.87 -23.85 -25.42
C GLU A 135 -11.48 -23.32 -26.81
N VAL A 136 -12.25 -22.37 -27.35
CA VAL A 136 -11.96 -21.74 -28.65
C VAL A 136 -10.61 -21.03 -28.65
N ARG A 137 -10.28 -20.31 -27.57
CA ARG A 137 -8.99 -19.63 -27.46
C ARG A 137 -7.86 -20.63 -27.27
N LEU A 138 -8.07 -21.72 -26.53
CA LEU A 138 -7.08 -22.81 -26.40
C LEU A 138 -6.75 -23.42 -27.77
N THR A 139 -7.74 -23.63 -28.63
CA THR A 139 -7.53 -24.11 -30.01
C THR A 139 -6.67 -23.14 -30.80
N LEU A 140 -7.00 -21.84 -30.77
CA LEU A 140 -6.20 -20.82 -31.44
C LEU A 140 -4.77 -20.77 -30.90
N LEU A 141 -4.59 -20.84 -29.58
CA LEU A 141 -3.25 -20.89 -28.97
C LEU A 141 -2.46 -22.11 -29.45
N LYS A 142 -3.10 -23.26 -29.61
CA LYS A 142 -2.43 -24.46 -30.15
C LYS A 142 -2.01 -24.26 -31.62
N GLU A 143 -2.88 -23.68 -32.43
CA GLU A 143 -2.61 -23.37 -33.85
C GLU A 143 -1.52 -22.29 -33.99
N GLU A 144 -1.49 -21.30 -33.10
CA GLU A 144 -0.46 -20.26 -32.98
C GLU A 144 0.90 -20.81 -32.48
N GLY A 145 0.99 -22.12 -32.21
CA GLY A 145 2.23 -22.81 -31.83
C GLY A 145 2.62 -22.69 -30.36
N TYR A 146 1.67 -22.41 -29.46
CA TYR A 146 1.95 -22.36 -28.02
C TYR A 146 2.26 -23.76 -27.47
N THR A 147 3.31 -23.81 -26.65
CA THR A 147 3.80 -25.01 -25.97
C THR A 147 2.86 -25.41 -24.84
N ALA A 148 2.43 -24.43 -24.03
CA ALA A 148 1.55 -24.66 -22.90
C ALA A 148 0.83 -23.37 -22.47
N VAL A 149 -0.23 -23.55 -21.67
CA VAL A 149 -0.91 -22.48 -20.94
C VAL A 149 -0.56 -22.60 -19.46
N ILE A 150 -0.15 -21.50 -18.84
CA ILE A 150 0.13 -21.40 -17.41
C ILE A 150 -1.07 -20.73 -16.73
N SER A 151 -1.78 -21.50 -15.93
CA SER A 151 -2.95 -21.03 -15.18
C SER A 151 -2.52 -20.64 -13.77
N LEU A 152 -2.72 -19.36 -13.42
CA LEU A 152 -2.44 -18.85 -12.07
C LEU A 152 -3.66 -18.95 -11.13
N LEU A 153 -4.73 -19.64 -11.56
CA LEU A 153 -5.95 -19.86 -10.79
C LEU A 153 -5.69 -20.73 -9.56
N HIS A 154 -6.34 -20.43 -8.45
CA HIS A 154 -6.10 -21.08 -7.17
C HIS A 154 -7.33 -21.89 -6.68
N PRO A 155 -7.20 -23.19 -6.38
CA PRO A 155 -8.31 -24.06 -5.95
C PRO A 155 -9.03 -23.61 -4.67
N ALA A 156 -8.39 -22.81 -3.81
CA ALA A 156 -9.03 -22.26 -2.61
C ALA A 156 -9.93 -21.04 -2.87
N VAL A 157 -9.92 -20.45 -4.07
CA VAL A 157 -10.74 -19.27 -4.41
C VAL A 157 -12.12 -19.72 -4.91
N ALA A 158 -12.84 -20.39 -4.00
CA ALA A 158 -14.19 -20.88 -4.25
C ALA A 158 -15.22 -19.73 -4.32
N PRO A 159 -16.27 -19.86 -5.15
CA PRO A 159 -16.61 -21.03 -5.97
C PRO A 159 -16.09 -21.00 -7.41
N PHE A 160 -15.45 -19.91 -7.85
CA PHE A 160 -15.26 -19.65 -9.29
C PHE A 160 -14.01 -20.32 -9.87
N GLU A 161 -12.83 -20.05 -9.29
CA GLU A 161 -11.55 -20.49 -9.85
C GLU A 161 -11.41 -22.03 -9.94
N PRO A 162 -11.92 -22.84 -9.01
CA PRO A 162 -11.81 -24.30 -9.10
C PRO A 162 -12.55 -24.90 -10.28
N VAL A 163 -13.76 -24.40 -10.58
CA VAL A 163 -14.57 -24.89 -11.70
C VAL A 163 -13.88 -24.52 -13.02
N LEU A 164 -13.42 -23.27 -13.12
CA LEU A 164 -12.70 -22.77 -14.29
C LEU A 164 -11.40 -23.55 -14.53
N LEU A 165 -10.62 -23.81 -13.49
CA LEU A 165 -9.38 -24.60 -13.62
C LEU A 165 -9.67 -26.02 -14.14
N ASN A 166 -10.71 -26.68 -13.63
CA ASN A 166 -11.10 -28.01 -14.10
C ASN A 166 -11.57 -27.99 -15.56
N ASP A 167 -12.34 -26.97 -15.94
CA ASP A 167 -12.78 -26.78 -17.33
C ASP A 167 -11.59 -26.51 -18.26
N GLU A 168 -10.63 -25.70 -17.82
CA GLU A 168 -9.39 -25.40 -18.54
C GLU A 168 -8.56 -26.66 -18.78
N ILE A 169 -8.32 -27.47 -17.74
CA ILE A 169 -7.59 -28.76 -17.84
C ILE A 169 -8.29 -29.67 -18.85
N ARG A 170 -9.61 -29.87 -18.71
CA ARG A 170 -10.40 -30.72 -19.60
C ARG A 170 -10.35 -30.25 -21.05
N ASN A 171 -10.45 -28.94 -21.28
CA ASN A 171 -10.43 -28.37 -22.62
C ASN A 171 -9.01 -28.41 -23.22
N GLY A 172 -7.97 -28.22 -22.41
CA GLY A 172 -6.58 -28.38 -22.83
C GLY A 172 -6.26 -29.80 -23.29
N GLU A 173 -6.75 -30.81 -22.56
CA GLU A 173 -6.65 -32.23 -22.96
C GLU A 173 -7.31 -32.50 -24.31
N LYS A 174 -8.53 -31.98 -24.53
CA LYS A 174 -9.26 -32.13 -25.81
C LYS A 174 -8.52 -31.50 -26.98
N VAL A 175 -7.99 -30.29 -26.79
CA VAL A 175 -7.29 -29.51 -27.83
C VAL A 175 -5.86 -30.01 -28.06
N GLY A 176 -5.29 -30.72 -27.08
CA GLY A 176 -3.89 -31.16 -27.12
C GLY A 176 -2.90 -30.05 -26.79
N ILE A 177 -3.29 -29.08 -25.96
CA ILE A 177 -2.41 -28.06 -25.37
C ILE A 177 -2.22 -28.35 -23.88
N LYS A 178 -0.97 -28.33 -23.41
CA LYS A 178 -0.66 -28.63 -22.02
C LYS A 178 -1.11 -27.48 -21.12
N ILE A 179 -1.90 -27.79 -20.10
CA ILE A 179 -2.21 -26.84 -19.01
C ILE A 179 -1.24 -27.09 -17.86
N ILE A 180 -0.54 -26.04 -17.45
CA ILE A 180 0.36 -26.04 -16.29
C ILE A 180 -0.34 -25.21 -15.22
N SER A 181 -0.90 -25.89 -14.22
CA SER A 181 -1.52 -25.23 -13.08
C SER A 181 -0.44 -24.81 -12.10
N ILE A 182 -0.28 -23.50 -11.90
CA ILE A 182 0.62 -22.91 -10.90
C ILE A 182 -0.21 -22.00 -9.99
N PRO A 183 -0.91 -22.57 -9.01
CA PRO A 183 -1.86 -21.82 -8.18
C PRO A 183 -1.21 -20.64 -7.47
N MET A 184 -1.75 -19.45 -7.68
CA MET A 184 -1.33 -18.26 -6.94
C MET A 184 -2.51 -17.62 -6.22
N LEU A 185 -2.36 -17.39 -4.92
CA LEU A 185 -3.33 -16.60 -4.17
C LEU A 185 -3.20 -15.11 -4.56
N PRO A 186 -4.33 -14.38 -4.71
CA PRO A 186 -4.29 -12.95 -5.01
C PRO A 186 -3.75 -12.10 -3.85
N TRP A 187 -3.66 -12.70 -2.68
CA TRP A 187 -3.26 -12.10 -1.42
C TRP A 187 -2.31 -13.09 -0.75
N VAL A 188 -1.09 -12.64 -0.42
CA VAL A 188 -0.15 -13.26 0.54
C VAL A 188 1.02 -14.10 -0.01
N SER A 189 2.12 -13.99 0.74
CA SER A 189 3.45 -14.63 0.79
C SER A 189 3.54 -16.16 0.73
N GLU A 190 2.45 -16.86 0.41
CA GLU A 190 2.41 -18.33 0.32
C GLU A 190 2.60 -18.84 -1.13
N ASN A 191 2.84 -17.94 -2.08
CA ASN A 191 3.12 -18.28 -3.47
C ASN A 191 4.54 -18.82 -3.72
N VAL A 192 5.23 -19.34 -2.69
CA VAL A 192 6.64 -19.76 -2.78
C VAL A 192 6.83 -20.83 -3.85
N THR A 193 6.04 -21.90 -3.75
CA THR A 193 6.06 -23.01 -4.71
C THR A 193 5.74 -22.52 -6.12
N ALA A 194 4.76 -21.62 -6.24
CA ALA A 194 4.37 -21.03 -7.53
C ALA A 194 5.53 -20.24 -8.16
N VAL A 195 6.22 -19.42 -7.36
CA VAL A 195 7.39 -18.64 -7.80
C VAL A 195 8.53 -19.57 -8.24
N GLU A 196 8.81 -20.64 -7.49
CA GLU A 196 9.85 -21.61 -7.84
C GLU A 196 9.53 -22.36 -9.14
N GLU A 197 8.29 -22.78 -9.34
CA GLU A 197 7.84 -23.43 -10.58
C GLU A 197 7.93 -22.48 -11.78
N ILE A 198 7.54 -21.21 -11.61
CA ILE A 198 7.68 -20.18 -12.63
C ILE A 198 9.16 -19.97 -12.97
N LYS A 199 10.04 -19.83 -11.97
CA LYS A 199 11.49 -19.68 -12.19
C LYS A 199 12.07 -20.88 -12.93
N LYS A 200 11.62 -22.10 -12.61
CA LYS A 200 12.01 -23.31 -13.34
C LYS A 200 11.61 -23.23 -14.81
N ILE A 201 10.39 -22.80 -15.12
CA ILE A 201 9.93 -22.63 -16.51
C ILE A 201 10.72 -21.52 -17.22
N ILE A 202 11.02 -20.41 -16.55
CA ILE A 202 11.84 -19.32 -17.10
C ILE A 202 13.23 -19.83 -17.50
N ASN A 203 13.86 -20.67 -16.67
CA ASN A 203 15.24 -21.11 -16.87
C ASN A 203 15.38 -22.33 -17.80
N GLU A 204 14.44 -23.29 -17.70
CA GLU A 204 14.53 -24.60 -18.38
C GLU A 204 13.52 -24.74 -19.53
N GLY A 205 12.51 -23.86 -19.57
CA GLY A 205 11.45 -23.90 -20.57
C GLY A 205 11.96 -23.60 -21.97
N LYS A 206 11.16 -23.99 -22.96
CA LYS A 206 11.37 -23.68 -24.38
C LYS A 206 10.04 -23.45 -25.06
N GLY A 207 10.02 -22.52 -26.01
CA GLY A 207 8.83 -22.23 -26.82
C GLY A 207 7.95 -21.15 -26.20
N LYS A 208 6.64 -21.20 -26.49
CA LYS A 208 5.71 -20.08 -26.25
C LYS A 208 4.65 -20.46 -25.22
N TYR A 209 4.59 -19.73 -24.12
CA TYR A 209 3.68 -19.96 -23.00
C TYR A 209 2.65 -18.84 -22.90
N TYR A 210 1.38 -19.21 -22.75
CA TYR A 210 0.32 -18.25 -22.47
C TYR A 210 0.04 -18.23 -20.98
N VAL A 211 0.19 -17.08 -20.32
CA VAL A 211 0.01 -16.93 -18.88
C VAL A 211 -1.21 -16.09 -18.59
N HIS A 212 -2.09 -16.59 -17.72
CA HIS A 212 -3.26 -15.83 -17.31
C HIS A 212 -3.57 -16.02 -15.82
N CYS A 213 -4.34 -15.09 -15.29
CA CYS A 213 -5.10 -15.29 -14.06
C CYS A 213 -6.58 -15.01 -14.33
N TYR A 214 -7.43 -14.98 -13.32
CA TYR A 214 -8.86 -14.76 -13.51
C TYR A 214 -9.19 -13.51 -14.37
N LEU A 215 -8.56 -12.37 -14.05
CA LEU A 215 -8.74 -11.09 -14.78
C LEU A 215 -7.47 -10.60 -15.51
N GLY A 216 -6.38 -11.37 -15.50
CA GLY A 216 -5.13 -11.03 -16.18
C GLY A 216 -4.37 -9.81 -15.63
N LYS A 217 -4.56 -9.41 -14.35
CA LYS A 217 -3.95 -8.18 -13.78
C LYS A 217 -2.90 -8.48 -12.71
N ASP A 218 -3.33 -8.69 -11.47
CA ASP A 218 -2.44 -8.59 -10.31
C ASP A 218 -1.41 -9.74 -10.25
N ARG A 219 -1.85 -11.00 -10.32
CA ARG A 219 -0.96 -12.18 -10.32
C ARG A 219 -0.06 -12.24 -11.55
N VAL A 220 -0.56 -11.79 -12.70
CA VAL A 220 0.18 -11.73 -13.96
C VAL A 220 1.38 -10.77 -13.86
N ASN A 221 1.19 -9.61 -13.23
CA ASN A 221 2.27 -8.64 -13.05
C ASN A 221 3.41 -9.22 -12.20
N VAL A 222 3.11 -10.05 -11.20
CA VAL A 222 4.14 -10.75 -10.41
C VAL A 222 5.01 -11.64 -11.30
N VAL A 223 4.39 -12.41 -12.20
CA VAL A 223 5.11 -13.28 -13.16
C VAL A 223 5.96 -12.46 -14.13
N LYS A 224 5.40 -11.36 -14.67
CA LYS A 224 6.14 -10.42 -15.54
C LYS A 224 7.42 -9.91 -14.88
N ASN A 225 7.38 -9.64 -13.57
CA ASN A 225 8.55 -9.15 -12.84
C ASN A 225 9.59 -10.23 -12.61
N LEU A 226 9.19 -11.47 -12.32
CA LEU A 226 10.12 -12.59 -12.25
C LEU A 226 10.85 -12.80 -13.59
N ILE A 227 10.12 -12.70 -14.71
CA ILE A 227 10.69 -12.76 -16.07
C ILE A 227 11.62 -11.58 -16.32
N SER A 228 11.17 -10.36 -16.00
CA SER A 228 11.97 -9.15 -16.17
C SER A 228 13.28 -9.22 -15.39
N ASN A 229 13.25 -9.66 -14.13
CA ASN A 229 14.42 -9.81 -13.27
C ASN A 229 15.41 -10.86 -13.80
N ALA A 230 14.90 -12.02 -14.25
CA ALA A 230 15.73 -13.02 -14.92
C ALA A 230 16.39 -12.47 -16.19
N ASN A 231 15.70 -11.57 -16.90
CA ASN A 231 16.18 -10.89 -18.08
C ASN A 231 17.08 -9.70 -17.84
N VAL A 232 17.30 -9.18 -16.62
CA VAL A 232 18.17 -7.99 -16.42
C VAL A 232 19.64 -8.22 -16.86
N LYS A 233 20.03 -9.44 -17.29
CA LYS A 233 21.26 -9.66 -18.08
C LYS A 233 21.18 -9.22 -19.56
N VAL A 234 20.00 -8.90 -20.11
CA VAL A 234 19.75 -8.38 -21.45
C VAL A 234 18.57 -7.38 -21.40
N LYS A 235 18.87 -6.12 -21.68
CA LYS A 235 17.95 -4.95 -21.64
C LYS A 235 16.54 -5.26 -22.16
N SER A 236 15.51 -4.94 -21.36
CA SER A 236 14.13 -4.80 -21.84
C SER A 236 13.48 -3.51 -21.33
N GLU A 237 12.71 -2.89 -22.22
CA GLU A 237 11.91 -1.68 -22.03
C GLU A 237 10.75 -1.93 -21.05
N VAL A 238 10.41 -0.90 -20.28
CA VAL A 238 9.44 -0.95 -19.16
C VAL A 238 7.99 -0.96 -19.69
N PRO A 239 7.16 -1.98 -19.41
CA PRO A 239 5.77 -1.99 -19.86
C PRO A 239 4.88 -1.02 -19.05
N GLN A 240 4.01 -0.30 -19.75
CA GLN A 240 3.19 0.83 -19.27
C GLN A 240 1.96 0.50 -18.39
N SER A 241 1.66 -0.76 -18.05
CA SER A 241 0.45 -1.11 -17.26
C SER A 241 0.69 -1.50 -15.80
N ARG A 242 1.79 -1.04 -15.19
CA ARG A 242 2.06 -1.23 -13.76
C ARG A 242 1.19 -0.29 -12.93
N ARG A 243 0.49 -0.79 -11.90
CA ARG A 243 -0.10 0.09 -10.86
C ARG A 243 1.03 0.97 -10.32
N ASN A 244 0.95 2.27 -10.55
CA ASN A 244 2.02 3.19 -10.22
C ASN A 244 1.84 3.67 -8.78
N ILE A 245 2.89 3.57 -7.96
CA ILE A 245 2.87 4.14 -6.61
C ILE A 245 2.67 5.66 -6.65
N ARG A 246 3.06 6.33 -7.75
CA ARG A 246 2.92 7.78 -7.92
C ARG A 246 1.46 8.25 -7.87
N ASP A 247 0.52 7.40 -8.26
CA ASP A 247 -0.91 7.72 -8.26
C ASP A 247 -1.59 7.37 -6.92
N LYS A 248 -0.81 6.83 -5.97
CA LYS A 248 -1.31 6.30 -4.71
C LYS A 248 -1.04 7.29 -3.58
N GLU A 249 -2.08 7.99 -3.14
CA GLU A 249 -1.98 8.97 -2.05
C GLU A 249 -1.82 8.34 -0.66
N LYS A 250 -2.39 7.15 -0.47
CA LYS A 250 -2.37 6.46 0.83
C LYS A 250 -2.46 4.95 0.71
N PHE A 251 -1.77 4.29 1.65
CA PHE A 251 -1.98 2.91 2.03
C PHE A 251 -2.96 2.82 3.20
N GLU A 252 -3.36 1.60 3.56
CA GLU A 252 -4.28 1.35 4.67
C GLU A 252 -3.77 1.96 5.99
N ARG A 253 -2.46 1.85 6.24
CA ARG A 253 -1.82 2.28 7.49
C ARG A 253 -1.33 3.74 7.50
N GLY A 254 -1.55 4.50 6.44
CA GLY A 254 -1.07 5.87 6.36
C GLY A 254 -0.81 6.39 4.95
N PRO A 255 -0.46 7.69 4.83
CA PRO A 255 -0.20 8.32 3.54
C PRO A 255 1.09 7.81 2.90
N VAL A 256 1.14 7.90 1.57
CA VAL A 256 2.36 7.72 0.78
C VAL A 256 2.91 9.11 0.46
N ILE A 257 4.16 9.36 0.83
CA ILE A 257 4.84 10.64 0.64
C ILE A 257 5.88 10.46 -0.46
N THR A 258 5.72 11.20 -1.55
CA THR A 258 6.75 11.32 -2.58
C THR A 258 7.77 12.36 -2.11
N ILE A 259 8.98 11.93 -1.74
CA ILE A 259 10.06 12.84 -1.31
C ILE A 259 10.71 13.48 -2.53
N THR A 260 11.00 12.64 -3.54
CA THR A 260 11.45 13.03 -4.88
C THR A 260 10.77 12.11 -5.89
N ASP A 261 10.94 12.34 -7.19
CA ASP A 261 10.36 11.48 -8.25
C ASP A 261 10.82 10.01 -8.18
N GLU A 262 11.88 9.74 -7.41
CA GLU A 262 12.54 8.44 -7.29
C GLU A 262 12.57 7.89 -5.84
N ILE A 263 12.21 8.68 -4.83
CA ILE A 263 12.24 8.28 -3.42
C ILE A 263 10.85 8.44 -2.80
N PHE A 264 10.32 7.33 -2.31
CA PHE A 264 8.99 7.26 -1.73
C PHE A 264 9.08 6.85 -0.26
N LEU A 265 8.23 7.43 0.57
CA LEU A 265 8.07 7.08 1.99
C LEU A 265 6.64 6.58 2.21
N THR A 266 6.49 5.36 2.72
CA THR A 266 5.16 4.74 2.95
C THR A 266 5.08 4.16 4.36
N PRO A 267 3.87 3.87 4.88
CA PRO A 267 3.77 2.99 6.03
C PRO A 267 4.05 1.54 5.60
N TYR A 268 4.11 0.63 6.56
CA TYR A 268 4.27 -0.79 6.30
C TYR A 268 3.05 -1.28 5.52
N PRO A 269 3.22 -1.82 4.30
CA PRO A 269 2.10 -2.18 3.43
C PRO A 269 1.35 -3.42 3.94
N THR A 270 0.09 -3.55 3.58
CA THR A 270 -0.62 -4.84 3.66
C THR A 270 -0.09 -5.81 2.62
N ASP A 271 -0.44 -7.09 2.72
CA ASP A 271 0.03 -8.11 1.76
C ASP A 271 -0.43 -7.81 0.32
N VAL A 272 -1.61 -7.21 0.17
CA VAL A 272 -2.17 -6.77 -1.12
C VAL A 272 -1.38 -5.57 -1.66
N GLU A 273 -1.06 -4.60 -0.81
CA GLU A 273 -0.27 -3.42 -1.19
C GLU A 273 1.18 -3.79 -1.52
N PHE A 274 1.79 -4.68 -0.74
CA PHE A 274 3.14 -5.20 -0.96
C PHE A 274 3.20 -5.87 -2.34
N THR A 275 2.25 -6.77 -2.64
CA THR A 275 2.20 -7.44 -3.95
C THR A 275 1.91 -6.47 -5.10
N SER A 276 1.00 -5.52 -4.89
CA SER A 276 0.55 -4.60 -5.95
C SER A 276 1.56 -3.51 -6.30
N TYR A 277 2.36 -3.05 -5.33
CA TYR A 277 3.23 -1.88 -5.48
C TYR A 277 4.70 -2.17 -5.24
N TYR A 278 5.05 -3.03 -4.28
CA TYR A 278 6.46 -3.31 -3.98
C TYR A 278 7.02 -4.37 -4.94
N LEU A 279 6.25 -5.43 -5.15
CA LEU A 279 6.61 -6.53 -6.05
C LEU A 279 6.23 -6.28 -7.51
N SER A 280 5.73 -5.08 -7.83
CA SER A 280 5.34 -4.70 -9.20
C SER A 280 6.52 -4.38 -10.12
N GLY A 281 7.75 -4.48 -9.62
CA GLY A 281 8.98 -4.25 -10.39
C GLY A 281 9.31 -2.77 -10.61
N PHE A 282 8.57 -1.86 -9.97
CA PHE A 282 8.84 -0.43 -10.02
C PHE A 282 10.05 -0.03 -9.16
N PHE A 283 10.13 -0.56 -7.94
CA PHE A 283 11.24 -0.27 -7.04
C PHE A 283 12.43 -1.18 -7.29
N LYS A 284 13.62 -0.59 -7.35
CA LYS A 284 14.90 -1.32 -7.39
C LYS A 284 15.43 -1.65 -6.01
N GLN A 285 14.95 -0.97 -4.97
CA GLN A 285 15.38 -1.13 -3.60
C GLN A 285 14.24 -0.84 -2.62
N ILE A 286 14.13 -1.66 -1.58
CA ILE A 286 13.29 -1.41 -0.40
C ILE A 286 14.21 -1.10 0.79
N VAL A 287 13.85 -0.07 1.56
CA VAL A 287 14.50 0.32 2.82
C VAL A 287 13.50 0.17 3.95
N SER A 288 13.76 -0.79 4.85
CA SER A 288 12.93 -1.05 6.03
C SER A 288 13.52 -0.35 7.24
N MET A 289 12.74 0.52 7.88
CA MET A 289 13.12 1.26 9.10
C MET A 289 12.76 0.51 10.40
N LEU A 290 12.25 -0.72 10.30
CA LEU A 290 11.85 -1.54 11.44
C LEU A 290 13.07 -1.97 12.27
N ASP A 291 12.96 -2.01 13.60
CA ASP A 291 14.10 -2.34 14.48
C ASP A 291 14.19 -3.85 14.75
N PRO A 292 15.25 -4.55 14.31
CA PRO A 292 15.42 -5.98 14.62
C PRO A 292 15.63 -6.27 16.10
N LYS A 293 15.94 -5.24 16.92
CA LYS A 293 16.01 -5.37 18.38
C LYS A 293 14.63 -5.24 19.04
N ASN A 294 13.61 -4.76 18.32
CA ASN A 294 12.24 -4.73 18.77
C ASN A 294 11.56 -6.08 18.44
N PRO A 295 11.09 -6.84 19.45
CA PRO A 295 10.43 -8.13 19.23
C PRO A 295 9.17 -8.03 18.35
N GLU A 296 8.44 -6.91 18.42
CA GLU A 296 7.23 -6.69 17.63
C GLU A 296 7.56 -6.53 16.13
N ASP A 297 8.68 -5.88 15.83
CA ASP A 297 9.16 -5.63 14.47
C ASP A 297 9.78 -6.87 13.83
N THR A 298 10.38 -7.76 14.65
CA THR A 298 11.11 -8.94 14.18
C THR A 298 10.25 -9.85 13.30
N MET A 299 8.97 -10.05 13.66
CA MET A 299 8.04 -10.84 12.85
C MET A 299 7.84 -10.24 11.46
N TRP A 300 7.69 -8.91 11.38
CA TRP A 300 7.49 -8.18 10.13
C TRP A 300 8.73 -8.19 9.26
N ILE A 301 9.91 -7.92 9.84
CA ILE A 301 11.19 -7.97 9.13
C ILE A 301 11.42 -9.36 8.50
N ASN A 302 11.19 -10.43 9.26
CA ASN A 302 11.34 -11.79 8.76
C ASN A 302 10.35 -12.10 7.62
N LYS A 303 9.13 -11.60 7.72
CA LYS A 303 8.12 -11.72 6.65
C LYS A 303 8.58 -11.01 5.38
N GLU A 304 9.07 -9.77 5.49
CA GLU A 304 9.55 -9.00 4.34
C GLU A 304 10.77 -9.62 3.68
N ILE A 305 11.77 -10.04 4.47
CA ILE A 305 12.97 -10.72 3.94
C ILE A 305 12.59 -11.99 3.20
N LYS A 306 11.67 -12.79 3.77
CA LYS A 306 11.18 -14.01 3.13
C LYS A 306 10.49 -13.71 1.79
N ILE A 307 9.63 -12.69 1.73
CA ILE A 307 8.93 -12.32 0.50
C ILE A 307 9.91 -11.76 -0.53
N THR A 308 10.69 -10.75 -0.15
CA THR A 308 11.61 -10.05 -1.07
C THR A 308 12.68 -10.96 -1.66
N SER A 309 13.22 -11.91 -0.87
CA SER A 309 14.17 -12.91 -1.37
C SER A 309 13.55 -13.83 -2.44
N GLN A 310 12.27 -14.20 -2.32
CA GLN A 310 11.59 -15.03 -3.32
C GLN A 310 11.45 -14.29 -4.66
N PHE A 311 11.12 -13.00 -4.61
CA PHE A 311 10.90 -12.17 -5.79
C PHE A 311 12.15 -11.44 -6.29
N GLU A 312 13.31 -11.70 -5.68
CA GLU A 312 14.59 -11.07 -6.03
C GLU A 312 14.54 -9.53 -5.97
N VAL A 313 13.77 -9.00 -5.01
CA VAL A 313 13.71 -7.56 -4.76
C VAL A 313 14.71 -7.22 -3.65
N PRO A 314 15.71 -6.35 -3.90
CA PRO A 314 16.67 -5.97 -2.88
C PRO A 314 15.98 -5.24 -1.71
N ILE A 315 16.31 -5.66 -0.48
CA ILE A 315 15.87 -5.01 0.75
C ILE A 315 17.07 -4.75 1.67
N VAL A 316 17.08 -3.59 2.32
CA VAL A 316 18.04 -3.26 3.38
C VAL A 316 17.28 -2.78 4.61
N ASN A 317 17.71 -3.22 5.79
CA ASN A 317 17.14 -2.79 7.04
C ASN A 317 18.05 -1.71 7.66
N LEU A 318 17.51 -0.50 7.83
CA LEU A 318 18.21 0.69 8.34
C LEU A 318 17.41 1.27 9.52
N PRO A 319 17.40 0.60 10.68
CA PRO A 319 16.61 1.05 11.82
C PRO A 319 17.19 2.33 12.42
N LEU A 320 16.30 3.20 12.90
CA LEU A 320 16.69 4.44 13.59
C LEU A 320 16.12 4.44 15.00
N ARG A 321 17.01 4.44 15.98
CA ARG A 321 16.65 4.43 17.40
C ARG A 321 16.12 5.79 17.83
N THR A 322 15.07 5.80 18.63
CA THR A 322 14.41 7.03 19.12
C THR A 322 14.69 7.34 20.59
N GLU A 323 15.31 6.42 21.33
CA GLU A 323 15.52 6.58 22.77
C GLU A 323 16.82 5.91 23.28
N PRO A 324 17.92 6.67 23.50
CA PRO A 324 18.06 8.06 23.10
C PRO A 324 18.10 8.20 21.58
N TYR A 325 17.62 9.32 21.07
CA TYR A 325 17.70 9.68 19.66
C TYR A 325 19.04 10.34 19.35
N GLU A 326 19.71 9.81 18.33
CA GLU A 326 20.99 10.30 17.80
C GLU A 326 20.77 10.88 16.39
N PRO A 327 20.74 12.21 16.21
CA PRO A 327 20.46 12.83 14.91
C PRO A 327 21.47 12.51 13.82
N GLU A 328 22.72 12.27 14.20
CA GLU A 328 23.79 11.87 13.26
C GLU A 328 23.52 10.48 12.66
N ASP A 329 22.84 9.58 13.38
CA ASP A 329 22.45 8.28 12.83
C ASP A 329 21.44 8.48 11.68
N ALA A 330 20.53 9.44 11.80
CA ALA A 330 19.61 9.78 10.71
C ALA A 330 20.37 10.33 9.49
N LEU A 331 21.37 11.19 9.69
CA LEU A 331 22.23 11.69 8.61
C LEU A 331 23.00 10.56 7.93
N ASN A 332 23.62 9.67 8.71
CA ASN A 332 24.33 8.51 8.18
C ASN A 332 23.42 7.58 7.37
N ILE A 333 22.20 7.32 7.85
CA ILE A 333 21.20 6.52 7.12
C ILE A 333 20.83 7.22 5.81
N VAL A 334 20.62 8.54 5.82
CA VAL A 334 20.30 9.30 4.61
C VAL A 334 21.43 9.26 3.59
N GLU A 335 22.69 9.36 4.02
CA GLU A 335 23.84 9.19 3.12
C GLU A 335 23.89 7.79 2.51
N ILE A 336 23.58 6.74 3.27
CA ILE A 336 23.43 5.38 2.72
C ILE A 336 22.30 5.36 1.68
N ILE A 337 21.11 5.88 1.99
CA ILE A 337 19.95 5.92 1.09
C ILE A 337 20.29 6.63 -0.22
N LYS A 338 21.04 7.74 -0.17
CA LYS A 338 21.51 8.48 -1.36
C LYS A 338 22.40 7.63 -2.28
N THR A 339 23.05 6.58 -1.79
CA THR A 339 23.85 5.66 -2.62
C THR A 339 23.06 4.50 -3.23
N LEU A 340 21.90 4.15 -2.68
CA LEU A 340 21.13 2.97 -3.08
C LEU A 340 20.52 3.10 -4.49
N PRO A 341 20.20 1.99 -5.19
CA PRO A 341 19.56 2.02 -6.51
C PRO A 341 18.16 2.66 -6.47
N LYS A 342 17.84 3.50 -7.46
CA LYS A 342 16.54 4.18 -7.61
C LYS A 342 15.73 3.64 -8.81
N PRO A 343 14.38 3.68 -8.78
CA PRO A 343 13.53 4.19 -7.71
C PRO A 343 13.55 3.32 -6.45
N LEU A 344 13.45 3.92 -5.27
CA LEU A 344 13.43 3.20 -3.98
C LEU A 344 12.25 3.61 -3.11
N VAL A 345 11.85 2.71 -2.22
CA VAL A 345 10.83 2.97 -1.19
C VAL A 345 11.43 2.79 0.19
N ILE A 346 11.16 3.75 1.06
CA ILE A 346 11.44 3.72 2.49
C ILE A 346 10.12 3.45 3.19
N HIS A 347 10.11 2.54 4.16
CA HIS A 347 8.95 2.35 4.99
C HIS A 347 9.30 2.13 6.46
N ALA A 348 8.39 2.57 7.32
CA ALA A 348 8.33 2.19 8.72
C ALA A 348 6.91 1.68 9.02
N PHE A 349 6.62 1.25 10.24
CA PHE A 349 5.28 0.77 10.57
C PHE A 349 4.19 1.82 10.27
N LEU A 350 4.43 3.09 10.63
CA LEU A 350 3.57 4.24 10.33
C LEU A 350 4.34 5.30 9.53
N THR A 351 3.65 6.02 8.66
CA THR A 351 4.27 7.13 7.89
C THR A 351 4.73 8.26 8.80
N TYR A 352 3.96 8.59 9.85
CA TYR A 352 4.29 9.65 10.81
C TYR A 352 4.77 9.03 12.12
N SER A 353 6.08 8.90 12.24
CA SER A 353 6.78 8.39 13.40
C SER A 353 8.10 9.15 13.53
N ALA A 354 8.71 9.14 14.71
CA ALA A 354 9.99 9.81 14.91
C ALA A 354 11.07 9.36 13.91
N PRO A 355 11.24 8.05 13.61
CA PRO A 355 12.19 7.60 12.60
C PRO A 355 11.91 8.16 11.20
N THR A 356 10.65 8.14 10.76
CA THR A 356 10.31 8.57 9.40
C THR A 356 10.37 10.08 9.23
N GLU A 357 9.96 10.84 10.24
CA GLU A 357 10.12 12.30 10.29
C GLU A 357 11.61 12.68 10.26
N ALA A 358 12.46 12.00 11.04
CA ALA A 358 13.91 12.20 11.02
C ALA A 358 14.48 12.03 9.60
N ILE A 359 14.19 10.90 8.95
CA ILE A 359 14.71 10.63 7.60
C ILE A 359 14.15 11.63 6.58
N LEU A 360 12.87 11.96 6.65
CA LEU A 360 12.23 12.93 5.76
C LEU A 360 12.88 14.32 5.86
N TYR A 361 13.09 14.82 7.07
CA TYR A 361 13.64 16.16 7.31
C TYR A 361 15.14 16.20 7.03
N THR A 362 15.87 15.13 7.35
CA THR A 362 17.29 14.99 7.02
C THR A 362 17.50 14.90 5.50
N LEU A 363 16.63 14.19 4.76
CA LEU A 363 16.70 14.14 3.28
C LEU A 363 16.48 15.51 2.65
N LYS A 364 15.59 16.34 3.21
CA LYS A 364 15.27 17.68 2.71
C LYS A 364 16.35 18.70 3.01
N SER A 365 16.85 18.70 4.24
CA SER A 365 17.80 19.71 4.72
C SER A 365 19.27 19.34 4.47
N GLY A 366 19.59 18.04 4.39
CA GLY A 366 20.97 17.55 4.40
C GLY A 366 21.67 17.70 5.75
N LEU A 367 20.92 17.98 6.83
CA LEU A 367 21.43 18.22 8.18
C LEU A 367 20.82 17.23 9.17
N PRO A 368 21.47 16.98 10.32
CA PRO A 368 20.87 16.22 11.42
C PRO A 368 19.58 16.92 11.88
N SER A 369 18.47 16.18 11.91
CA SER A 369 17.13 16.77 12.12
C SER A 369 16.48 16.33 13.44
N LEU A 370 15.46 17.09 13.85
CA LEU A 370 14.62 16.89 15.02
C LEU A 370 13.20 16.49 14.60
N PRO A 371 12.81 15.24 14.84
CA PRO A 371 11.45 14.78 14.61
C PRO A 371 10.46 15.46 15.58
N PRO A 372 9.42 16.18 15.10
CA PRO A 372 8.43 16.82 15.96
C PRO A 372 7.70 15.83 16.87
N SER A 373 7.51 14.60 16.41
CA SER A 373 6.89 13.55 17.22
C SER A 373 7.67 13.19 18.48
N LEU A 374 8.98 13.49 18.57
CA LEU A 374 9.74 13.35 19.81
C LEU A 374 9.38 14.43 20.83
N PHE A 375 8.86 15.59 20.45
CA PHE A 375 8.65 16.75 21.33
C PHE A 375 7.18 16.94 21.74
N LYS A 376 6.34 15.90 21.62
CA LYS A 376 4.91 15.95 21.99
C LYS A 376 4.64 16.17 23.49
N ALA A 377 5.57 15.74 24.35
CA ALA A 377 5.46 15.94 25.79
C ALA A 377 6.17 17.22 26.18
N ASP A 378 5.51 18.08 26.94
CA ASP A 378 6.09 19.36 27.37
C ASP A 378 7.22 19.15 28.40
N MET A 379 8.13 20.13 28.44
CA MET A 379 9.01 20.32 29.58
C MET A 379 8.21 20.90 30.76
N ILE A 380 8.73 20.79 31.98
CA ILE A 380 8.23 21.41 33.21
C ILE A 380 7.99 22.91 33.00
N ASN A 381 8.92 23.57 32.31
CA ASN A 381 8.85 25.01 32.05
C ASN A 381 8.09 25.35 30.77
N GLY A 382 7.48 24.40 30.08
CA GLY A 382 6.57 24.61 28.95
C GLY A 382 6.94 23.86 27.68
N GLN A 383 6.27 24.23 26.60
CA GLN A 383 6.36 23.53 25.32
C GLN A 383 7.70 23.80 24.60
N VAL A 384 8.13 22.80 23.80
CA VAL A 384 9.22 22.93 22.84
C VAL A 384 8.66 22.91 21.43
N ASP A 385 8.93 23.96 20.67
CA ASP A 385 8.51 24.11 19.28
C ASP A 385 9.66 23.79 18.32
N ILE A 386 9.44 22.84 17.41
CA ILE A 386 10.35 22.61 16.28
C ILE A 386 9.98 23.59 15.17
N ILE A 387 10.83 24.59 14.94
CA ILE A 387 10.55 25.70 14.00
C ILE A 387 11.24 25.53 12.66
N LYS A 388 12.32 24.75 12.61
CA LYS A 388 13.00 24.26 11.40
C LYS A 388 13.47 22.83 11.66
N GLU A 389 13.87 22.13 10.60
CA GLU A 389 14.24 20.71 10.63
C GLU A 389 15.29 20.37 11.70
N ASN A 390 16.22 21.27 12.02
CA ASN A 390 17.28 21.09 13.01
C ASN A 390 17.23 22.12 14.17
N ILE A 391 16.13 22.86 14.32
CA ILE A 391 16.02 23.95 15.32
C ILE A 391 14.75 23.80 16.17
N ALA A 392 14.96 23.71 17.48
CA ALA A 392 13.94 23.79 18.50
C ALA A 392 14.03 25.11 19.27
N VAL A 393 12.88 25.67 19.66
CA VAL A 393 12.75 26.86 20.52
C VAL A 393 11.84 26.53 21.70
N GLY A 394 12.13 27.09 22.87
CA GLY A 394 11.20 26.99 24.00
C GLY A 394 11.64 27.80 25.22
N ASN A 395 11.12 27.42 26.38
CA ASN A 395 11.38 28.06 27.66
C ASN A 395 12.69 27.59 28.31
N ASN A 396 13.16 28.29 29.35
CA ASN A 396 14.39 27.94 30.04
C ASN A 396 14.31 26.49 30.62
N PRO A 397 15.21 25.56 30.26
CA PRO A 397 15.22 24.21 30.81
C PRO A 397 15.70 24.17 32.26
N THR A 398 15.09 23.29 33.05
CA THR A 398 15.63 22.87 34.35
C THR A 398 16.86 21.97 34.17
N LYS A 399 17.67 21.81 35.24
CA LYS A 399 18.86 20.94 35.21
C LYS A 399 18.57 19.53 34.66
N PRO A 400 17.52 18.80 35.10
CA PRO A 400 17.20 17.48 34.56
C PRO A 400 16.77 17.50 33.09
N GLU A 401 16.22 18.59 32.59
CA GLU A 401 15.73 18.68 31.21
C GLU A 401 16.86 18.76 30.19
N PHE A 402 18.00 19.36 30.53
CA PHE A 402 19.18 19.32 29.66
C PHE A 402 19.59 17.88 29.34
N SER A 403 19.73 17.01 30.35
CA SER A 403 20.18 15.63 30.16
C SER A 403 19.06 14.66 29.78
N ASN A 404 17.92 14.71 30.46
CA ASN A 404 16.89 13.68 30.37
C ASN A 404 15.82 13.99 29.31
N TYR A 405 15.76 15.23 28.81
CA TYR A 405 14.80 15.63 27.81
C TYR A 405 15.52 16.07 26.52
N LEU A 406 16.27 17.17 26.54
CA LEU A 406 16.87 17.77 25.35
C LEU A 406 17.93 16.84 24.73
N TYR A 407 18.93 16.40 25.50
CA TYR A 407 19.97 15.50 25.00
C TYR A 407 19.39 14.19 24.45
N ARG A 408 18.49 13.54 25.21
CA ARG A 408 17.86 12.26 24.80
C ARG A 408 16.98 12.39 23.56
N LYS A 409 16.42 13.59 23.29
CA LYS A 409 15.64 13.89 22.07
C LYS A 409 16.49 14.46 20.93
N GLY A 410 17.82 14.36 21.01
CA GLY A 410 18.72 14.70 19.91
C GLY A 410 19.23 16.13 19.89
N ILE A 411 18.92 16.98 20.88
CA ILE A 411 19.59 18.28 20.95
C ILE A 411 21.07 18.05 21.25
N ARG A 412 21.95 18.75 20.53
CA ARG A 412 23.41 18.68 20.75
C ARG A 412 24.00 20.04 21.06
N GLU A 413 23.33 21.12 20.67
CA GLU A 413 23.80 22.49 20.89
C GLU A 413 22.72 23.38 21.49
N ILE A 414 23.10 24.18 22.47
CA ILE A 414 22.27 25.19 23.13
C ILE A 414 22.71 26.57 22.66
N ILE A 415 21.74 27.40 22.28
CA ILE A 415 21.96 28.82 22.03
C ILE A 415 21.10 29.63 22.99
N TYR A 416 21.77 30.35 23.90
CA TYR A 416 21.11 31.24 24.84
C TYR A 416 21.17 32.68 24.35
N THR A 417 20.03 33.37 24.31
CA THR A 417 19.90 34.66 23.59
C THR A 417 19.55 35.88 24.43
N ASP A 418 19.84 35.85 25.72
CA ASP A 418 19.47 36.94 26.64
C ASP A 418 20.50 38.10 26.67
N VAL A 419 20.28 39.09 27.55
CA VAL A 419 21.13 40.28 27.68
C VAL A 419 22.56 39.97 28.14
N SER A 420 22.76 38.88 28.87
CA SER A 420 24.08 38.41 29.32
C SER A 420 24.13 36.89 29.36
N ASP A 421 25.32 36.28 29.30
CA ASP A 421 25.49 34.82 29.44
C ASP A 421 24.95 34.32 30.81
N ASN A 422 24.58 33.04 30.88
CA ASN A 422 24.07 32.40 32.09
C ASN A 422 25.01 31.26 32.53
N PRO A 423 25.96 31.52 33.45
CA PRO A 423 26.95 30.52 33.86
C PRO A 423 26.36 29.26 34.49
N ARG A 424 25.18 29.38 35.13
CA ARG A 424 24.49 28.26 35.77
C ARG A 424 23.97 27.29 34.72
N ASP A 425 23.23 27.79 33.75
CA ASP A 425 22.64 26.95 32.70
C ASP A 425 23.73 26.40 31.76
N LYS A 426 24.76 27.20 31.48
CA LYS A 426 25.97 26.75 30.78
C LYS A 426 26.58 25.52 31.44
N LYS A 427 26.72 25.54 32.77
CA LYS A 427 27.22 24.37 33.51
C LYS A 427 26.29 23.17 33.34
N PHE A 428 24.97 23.35 33.44
CA PHE A 428 24.01 22.26 33.26
C PHE A 428 24.04 21.66 31.85
N ALA A 429 24.16 22.49 30.81
CA ALA A 429 24.30 22.05 29.43
C ALA A 429 25.59 21.25 29.22
N VAL A 430 26.73 21.75 29.70
CA VAL A 430 28.03 21.07 29.58
C VAL A 430 28.04 19.75 30.38
N ASP A 431 27.49 19.74 31.60
CA ASP A 431 27.32 18.52 32.41
C ASP A 431 26.46 17.46 31.69
N ALA A 432 25.57 17.89 30.78
CA ALA A 432 24.72 17.04 29.95
C ALA A 432 25.33 16.71 28.57
N ASN A 433 26.61 17.03 28.33
CA ASN A 433 27.30 16.88 27.04
C ASN A 433 26.70 17.68 25.88
N LEU A 434 26.11 18.84 26.17
CA LEU A 434 25.61 19.78 25.16
C LEU A 434 26.62 20.92 24.95
N LYS A 435 26.84 21.31 23.70
CA LYS A 435 27.63 22.52 23.41
C LYS A 435 26.82 23.75 23.81
N TRP A 436 27.48 24.75 24.39
CA TRP A 436 26.84 26.00 24.81
C TRP A 436 27.37 27.17 24.01
N ASN A 437 26.45 27.94 23.43
CA ASN A 437 26.73 29.19 22.75
C ASN A 437 25.85 30.30 23.35
N TYR A 438 26.47 31.45 23.64
CA TYR A 438 25.75 32.67 24.02
C TYR A 438 25.77 33.63 22.84
N ILE A 439 24.59 33.99 22.34
CA ILE A 439 24.44 34.90 21.19
C ILE A 439 23.29 35.86 21.52
N PRO A 440 23.57 37.13 21.84
CA PRO A 440 22.51 38.11 22.10
C PRO A 440 21.44 38.09 21.00
N LEU A 441 20.16 38.20 21.37
CA LEU A 441 19.06 38.09 20.40
C LEU A 441 19.26 38.98 19.17
N GLU A 442 19.79 40.20 19.34
CA GLU A 442 20.06 41.13 18.24
C GLU A 442 21.07 40.60 17.22
N GLN A 443 22.07 39.84 17.69
CA GLN A 443 23.17 39.28 16.90
C GLN A 443 22.83 37.90 16.32
N LEU A 444 21.70 37.30 16.69
CA LEU A 444 21.31 36.00 16.16
C LEU A 444 21.08 36.06 14.65
N ASP A 445 21.95 35.37 13.90
CA ASP A 445 21.89 35.25 12.45
C ASP A 445 21.55 33.81 12.03
N ILE A 446 20.72 33.68 11.00
CA ILE A 446 20.17 32.39 10.56
C ILE A 446 21.23 31.50 9.89
N LYS A 447 22.30 32.12 9.37
CA LYS A 447 23.44 31.41 8.76
C LYS A 447 24.13 30.46 9.72
N ILE A 448 24.02 30.71 11.02
CA ILE A 448 24.59 29.84 12.06
C ILE A 448 23.95 28.44 12.00
N PHE A 449 22.71 28.35 11.51
CA PHE A 449 21.97 27.08 11.43
C PHE A 449 22.13 26.35 10.09
N GLU A 450 22.85 26.94 9.12
CA GLU A 450 23.12 26.31 7.82
C GLU A 450 24.14 25.16 7.94
N SER A 451 24.88 25.10 9.05
CA SER A 451 25.86 24.04 9.31
C SER A 451 25.80 23.59 10.76
N GLY A 452 25.53 22.30 10.99
CA GLY A 452 25.55 21.68 12.32
C GLY A 452 24.16 21.49 12.94
N GLY A 453 24.12 21.51 14.27
CA GLY A 453 22.94 21.22 15.08
C GLY A 453 22.84 19.74 15.50
N PRO A 454 21.68 19.31 16.01
CA PRO A 454 20.48 20.12 16.22
C PRO A 454 20.56 21.08 17.40
N TYR A 455 19.87 22.22 17.25
CA TYR A 455 19.92 23.35 18.17
C TYR A 455 18.67 23.43 19.05
N TYR A 456 18.86 23.82 20.30
CA TYR A 456 17.80 24.32 21.17
C TYR A 456 18.09 25.77 21.56
N ILE A 457 17.14 26.65 21.29
CA ILE A 457 17.29 28.10 21.48
C ILE A 457 16.29 28.59 22.51
N TYR A 458 16.76 29.34 23.50
CA TYR A 458 15.88 29.95 24.49
C TYR A 458 16.46 31.26 25.04
N GLY A 459 15.59 32.03 25.70
CA GLY A 459 15.92 33.31 26.31
C GLY A 459 14.70 33.89 27.03
N SER A 460 14.78 35.15 27.43
CA SER A 460 13.70 35.86 28.12
C SER A 460 12.43 36.06 27.28
N ALA A 461 12.51 35.95 25.94
CA ALA A 461 11.37 36.12 25.02
C ALA A 461 11.33 35.07 23.89
N PRO A 462 10.87 33.83 24.14
CA PRO A 462 10.82 32.74 23.15
C PRO A 462 10.05 33.09 21.87
N GLU A 463 8.94 33.83 21.99
CA GLU A 463 8.15 34.27 20.82
C GLU A 463 8.92 35.21 19.89
N LEU A 464 9.77 36.09 20.45
CA LEU A 464 10.60 36.97 19.63
C LEU A 464 11.70 36.18 18.91
N ILE A 465 12.27 35.15 19.56
CA ILE A 465 13.23 34.23 18.96
C ILE A 465 12.58 33.52 17.77
N LYS A 466 11.40 32.92 17.99
CA LYS A 466 10.63 32.21 16.97
C LYS A 466 10.31 33.10 15.77
N ASN A 467 9.77 34.29 16.02
CA ASN A 467 9.47 35.26 14.96
C ASN A 467 10.72 35.71 14.20
N LYS A 468 11.85 35.89 14.88
CA LYS A 468 13.11 36.29 14.22
C LYS A 468 13.66 35.21 13.28
N ILE A 469 13.49 33.93 13.64
CA ILE A 469 13.98 32.81 12.82
C ILE A 469 13.02 32.47 11.68
N LEU A 470 11.71 32.64 11.86
CA LEU A 470 10.71 32.36 10.82
C LEU A 470 10.60 33.46 9.75
N ASN A 471 10.89 34.71 10.09
CA ASN A 471 10.79 35.85 9.17
C ASN A 471 12.04 36.09 8.28
N LYS A 472 13.05 35.21 8.39
CA LYS A 472 14.29 35.23 7.60
C LYS A 472 14.45 33.91 6.87
#